data_AF-I3X8F1-F1
#
_entry.id   AF-I3X8F1-F1
#
_cell.length_a   1.000
_cell.length_b   1.000
_cell.length_c   1.000
_cell.angle_alpha   90.00
_cell.angle_beta   90.00
_cell.angle_gamma   90.00
#
_symmetry.space_group_name_H-M   'P 1'
#
loop_
_entity.id
_entity.type
_entity.pdbx_description
1 polymer ?
#
loop_
_entity_poly.entity_id
_entity_poly.type
_entity_poly.pdbx_seq_one_letter_code
_entity_poly.pdbx_strand_id
1 'polypeptide(L)' 'MKAECEPLADAIARHRQSFSGEGIFALVTMPDGTGFYCVPDGEQMSATRLSRAEMLEKLIELYGLSAFRGN' A
#
# COMPACT_ATOMS: atom_id res chain seq x y z
N MET A 1 -19.66 -17.84 0.40
CA MET A 1 -18.29 -18.40 0.52
C MET A 1 -17.64 -17.64 1.67
N LYS A 2 -17.33 -18.29 2.80
CA LYS A 2 -16.68 -17.63 3.94
C LYS A 2 -15.25 -17.28 3.53
N ALA A 3 -14.86 -16.02 3.59
CA ALA A 3 -13.46 -15.64 3.50
C ALA A 3 -12.77 -16.19 4.75
N GLU A 4 -11.96 -17.23 4.60
CA GLU A 4 -11.12 -17.72 5.68
C GLU A 4 -10.16 -16.59 6.08
N CYS A 5 -10.10 -16.31 7.37
CA CYS A 5 -9.22 -15.29 7.94
C CYS A 5 -7.80 -15.85 7.92
N GLU A 6 -7.15 -15.75 6.77
CA GLU A 6 -5.77 -16.17 6.60
C GLU A 6 -4.85 -15.12 7.24
N PRO A 7 -3.77 -15.54 7.94
CA PRO A 7 -2.77 -14.63 8.44
C PRO A 7 -2.19 -13.78 7.30
N LEU A 8 -2.08 -12.47 7.52
CA LEU A 8 -1.58 -11.53 6.51
C LEU A 8 -0.19 -11.94 5.97
N ALA A 9 0.65 -12.55 6.82
CA ALA A 9 1.96 -13.08 6.43
C ALA A 9 1.85 -14.16 5.34
N ASP A 10 0.89 -15.07 5.45
CA ASP A 10 0.67 -16.17 4.50
C ASP A 10 0.06 -15.67 3.19
N ALA A 11 -0.82 -14.65 3.27
CA ALA A 11 -1.36 -13.97 2.11
C ALA A 11 -0.29 -13.23 1.31
N ILE A 12 0.63 -12.55 2.00
CA ILE A 12 1.78 -11.87 1.39
C ILE A 12 2.72 -12.88 0.71
N ALA A 13 3.02 -14.01 1.38
CA ALA A 13 3.89 -15.05 0.86
C ALA A 13 3.36 -15.70 -0.44
N ARG A 14 2.04 -15.90 -0.55
CA ARG A 14 1.41 -16.44 -1.76
C ARG A 14 1.47 -15.49 -2.96
N HIS A 15 1.51 -14.18 -2.74
CA HIS A 15 1.40 -13.22 -3.82
C HIS A 15 2.71 -12.74 -4.41
N ARG A 16 3.88 -13.24 -3.94
CA ARG A 16 5.23 -12.89 -4.46
C ARG A 16 5.28 -11.44 -4.96
N GLN A 17 4.65 -10.53 -4.21
CA GLN A 17 4.73 -9.11 -4.48
C GLN A 17 6.17 -8.80 -4.13
N SER A 18 7.00 -8.63 -5.15
CA SER A 18 8.40 -8.26 -4.98
C SER A 18 8.38 -6.83 -4.47
N PHE A 19 8.24 -6.67 -3.15
CA PHE A 19 8.50 -5.40 -2.48
C PHE A 19 9.98 -5.13 -2.75
N SER A 20 10.26 -4.24 -3.70
CA SER A 20 11.62 -3.87 -4.07
C SER A 20 12.27 -3.19 -2.87
N GLY A 21 13.04 -3.95 -2.07
CA GLY A 21 14.08 -3.46 -1.15
C GLY A 21 13.69 -2.53 0.02
N GLU A 22 12.52 -1.88 0.01
CA GLU A 22 12.19 -0.75 0.90
C GLU A 22 11.28 -1.09 2.07
N GLY A 23 11.04 -2.38 2.33
CA GLY A 23 10.31 -2.84 3.51
C GLY A 23 8.79 -2.87 3.34
N ILE A 24 8.09 -2.98 4.46
CA ILE A 24 6.62 -3.04 4.53
C ILE A 24 6.10 -1.61 4.55
N PHE A 25 5.06 -1.31 3.77
CA PHE A 25 4.34 -0.05 3.86
C PHE A 25 2.83 -0.30 3.82
N ALA A 26 2.07 0.67 4.31
CA ALA A 26 0.61 0.73 4.13
C ALA A 26 0.24 2.05 3.46
N LEU A 27 -0.61 1.97 2.44
CA LEU A 27 -1.18 3.14 1.77
C LEU A 27 -2.67 3.21 2.07
N VAL A 28 -3.08 4.17 2.90
CA VAL A 28 -4.48 4.38 3.29
C VAL A 28 -5.10 5.38 2.33
N THR A 29 -6.09 4.97 1.55
CA THR A 29 -6.80 5.84 0.60
C THR A 29 -8.16 6.24 1.18
N MET A 30 -8.42 7.54 1.27
CA MET A 30 -9.70 8.09 1.67
C MET A 30 -10.63 8.28 0.45
N PRO A 31 -11.96 8.31 0.63
CA PRO A 31 -12.91 8.47 -0.48
C PRO A 31 -12.76 9.77 -1.29
N ASP A 32 -12.19 10.81 -0.69
CA ASP A 32 -11.89 12.10 -1.36
C ASP A 32 -10.59 12.06 -2.20
N GLY A 33 -9.90 10.92 -2.20
CA GLY A 33 -8.63 10.71 -2.91
C GLY A 33 -7.41 11.19 -2.13
N THR A 34 -7.54 11.78 -0.95
CA THR A 34 -6.41 12.00 -0.04
C THR A 34 -6.03 10.71 0.69
N GLY A 35 -4.91 10.70 1.40
CA GLY A 35 -4.51 9.49 2.09
C GLY A 35 -3.34 9.63 3.05
N PHE A 36 -2.81 8.48 3.46
CA PHE A 36 -1.60 8.37 4.26
C PHE A 36 -0.66 7.32 3.67
N TYR A 37 0.62 7.66 3.60
CA TYR A 37 1.69 6.70 3.39
C TYR A 37 2.33 6.37 4.73
N CYS A 38 2.27 5.09 5.11
CA CYS A 38 2.70 4.62 6.40
C CYS A 38 3.86 3.64 6.25
N VAL A 39 4.94 3.88 7.00
CA VAL A 39 6.13 3.01 7.03
C VAL A 39 6.53 2.72 8.47
N PRO A 40 7.11 1.53 8.75
CA PRO A 40 7.70 1.23 10.04
C PRO A 40 8.78 2.23 10.42
N ASP A 41 8.77 2.64 11.69
CA ASP A 41 9.79 3.46 12.34
C ASP A 41 10.13 2.83 13.70
N GLY A 42 11.02 1.82 13.66
CA GLY A 42 11.28 0.95 14.80
C GLY A 42 10.05 0.15 15.21
N GLU A 43 9.62 0.30 16.46
CA GLU A 43 8.37 -0.30 16.99
C GLU A 43 7.12 0.56 16.72
N GLN A 44 7.31 1.75 16.13
CA GLN A 44 6.25 2.69 15.80
C GLN A 44 5.97 2.70 14.29
N MET A 45 4.90 3.38 13.91
CA MET A 45 4.55 3.63 12.51
C MET A 45 4.59 5.14 12.26
N SER A 46 5.39 5.54 11.29
CA SER A 46 5.36 6.91 10.77
C SER A 46 4.29 7.01 9.69
N ALA A 47 3.48 8.07 9.72
CA ALA A 47 2.39 8.29 8.77
C ALA A 47 2.48 9.70 8.17
N THR A 48 2.67 9.76 6.87
CA THR A 48 2.70 11.01 6.10
C THR A 48 1.36 11.21 5.43
N ARG A 49 0.68 12.32 5.73
CA ARG A 49 -0.55 12.70 5.04
C ARG A 49 -0.23 13.13 3.61
N LEU A 50 -0.99 12.60 2.67
CA LEU A 50 -0.88 12.90 1.25
C LEU A 50 -2.16 13.57 0.76
N SER A 51 -2.00 14.64 -0.01
CA SER A 51 -3.04 15.20 -0.85
C SER A 51 -3.40 14.23 -1.98
N ARG A 52 -4.47 14.55 -2.72
CA ARG A 52 -4.90 13.73 -3.86
C ARG A 52 -3.84 13.64 -4.96
N ALA A 53 -3.08 14.71 -5.20
CA ALA A 53 -2.00 14.69 -6.19
C ALA A 53 -0.85 13.78 -5.73
N GLU A 54 -0.42 13.93 -4.48
CA GLU A 54 0.66 13.12 -3.90
C GLU A 54 0.29 11.65 -3.79
N MET A 55 -0.99 11.32 -3.55
CA MET A 55 -1.50 9.95 -3.60
C MET A 55 -1.33 9.32 -4.99
N LEU A 56 -1.66 10.07 -6.05
CA LEU A 56 -1.49 9.58 -7.43
C LEU A 56 -0.02 9.37 -7.76
N GLU A 57 0.84 10.32 -7.40
CA GLU A 57 2.28 10.20 -7.57
C GLU A 57 2.82 8.96 -6.85
N LYS A 58 2.42 8.75 -5.59
CA LYS A 58 2.87 7.59 -4.80
C LYS A 58 2.35 6.27 -5.37
N LEU A 59 1.12 6.22 -5.89
CA LEU A 59 0.59 5.03 -6.58
C LEU A 59 1.38 4.71 -7.87
N ILE A 60 1.74 5.72 -8.65
CA ILE A 60 2.59 5.55 -9.85
C ILE A 60 3.98 5.06 -9.46
N GLU A 61 4.57 5.63 -8.40
CA GLU A 61 5.89 5.24 -7.89
C GLU A 61 5.91 3.76 -7.46
N LEU A 62 4.90 3.33 -6.70
CA LEU A 62 4.85 1.99 -6.11
C LEU A 62 4.47 0.89 -7.11
N TYR A 63 3.57 1.19 -8.05
CA TYR A 63 2.95 0.17 -8.90
C TYR A 63 3.10 0.44 -10.42
N GLY A 64 3.76 1.54 -10.78
CA GLY A 64 3.83 2.02 -12.16
C GLY A 64 2.48 2.48 -12.70
N LEU A 65 2.46 2.89 -13.98
CA LEU A 65 1.21 3.25 -14.68
C LEU A 65 0.22 2.08 -14.81
N SER A 66 0.69 0.85 -14.57
CA SER A 66 -0.15 -0.35 -14.50
C SER A 66 -1.22 -0.28 -13.42
N ALA A 67 -1.03 0.47 -12.33
CA ALA A 67 -2.03 0.61 -11.27
C ALA A 67 -3.34 1.26 -11.72
N PHE A 68 -3.34 1.98 -12.85
CA PHE A 68 -4.52 2.65 -13.39
C PHE A 68 -5.16 1.89 -14.55
N ARG A 69 -4.67 0.70 -14.89
CA ARG A 69 -5.38 -0.18 -15.83
C ARG A 69 -6.60 -0.73 -15.10
N GLY A 70 -7.78 -0.21 -15.44
CA GLY A 70 -9.04 -0.64 -14.86
C GLY A 70 -9.27 -2.14 -14.98
N ASN A 71 -9.94 -2.71 -13.98
CA ASN A 71 -10.53 -4.05 -14.06
C ASN A 71 -11.66 -4.10 -15.08
#